data_AF-A0A2I0QMN0-F1
#
_entry.id   AF-A0A2I0QMN0-F1
#
_cell.length_a   1.000
_cell.length_b   1.000
_cell.length_c   1.000
_cell.angle_alpha   90.00
_cell.angle_beta   90.00
_cell.angle_gamma   90.00
#
_symmetry.space_group_name_H-M   'P 1'
#
loop_
_entity.id
_entity.type
_entity.pdbx_description
1 polymer ?
#
loop_
_entity_poly.entity_id
_entity_poly.type
_entity_poly.pdbx_seq_one_letter_code
_entity_poly.pdbx_strand_id
1 'polypeptide(L)' 'MKGIISKKECSLDVIIGKIKIRLIDEKNETREIEIHSYLAMTDEVPLIIGLKDILTRFKVCFDYGEDEAWIEEKK' A
#
# COMPACT_ATOMS: atom_id res chain seq x y z
N MET A 1 -22.02 4.87 1.28
CA MET A 1 -20.63 4.57 0.87
C MET A 1 -20.58 4.54 -0.66
N LYS A 2 -19.75 5.39 -1.28
CA LYS A 2 -19.43 5.28 -2.72
C LYS A 2 -18.09 4.55 -2.83
N GLY A 3 -18.05 3.45 -3.58
CA GLY A 3 -16.80 2.72 -3.87
C GLY A 3 -15.99 3.39 -4.99
N ILE A 4 -14.90 2.73 -5.40
CA ILE A 4 -14.10 3.14 -6.57
C ILE A 4 -14.97 3.04 -7.82
N ILE A 5 -15.41 4.19 -8.34
CA ILE A 5 -16.15 4.25 -9.59
C ILE A 5 -15.15 4.04 -10.73
N SER A 6 -15.13 2.85 -11.33
CA SER A 6 -14.31 2.53 -12.51
C SER A 6 -14.88 3.20 -13.76
N LYS A 7 -14.80 4.52 -13.81
CA LYS A 7 -15.11 5.32 -14.99
C LYS A 7 -13.83 5.69 -15.71
N LYS A 8 -13.92 5.85 -17.04
CA LYS A 8 -12.78 6.17 -17.88
C LYS A 8 -12.19 7.54 -17.52
N GLU A 9 -13.02 8.49 -17.08
CA GLU A 9 -12.54 9.78 -16.55
C GLU A 9 -11.74 9.67 -15.24
N CYS A 10 -11.76 8.52 -14.57
CA CYS A 10 -11.00 8.25 -13.34
C CYS A 10 -9.76 7.37 -13.58
N SER A 11 -9.43 7.03 -14.84
CA SER A 11 -8.18 6.34 -15.16
C SER A 11 -7.03 7.34 -15.23
N LEU A 12 -5.93 7.01 -14.55
CA LEU A 12 -4.72 7.83 -14.53
C LEU A 12 -3.56 7.04 -15.12
N ASP A 13 -2.82 7.66 -16.02
CA ASP A 13 -1.56 7.10 -16.50
C ASP A 13 -0.53 7.10 -15.37
N VAL A 14 0.14 5.95 -15.20
CA VAL A 14 1.10 5.73 -14.12
C VAL A 14 2.36 5.09 -14.67
N ILE A 15 3.51 5.46 -14.11
CA ILE A 15 4.74 4.70 -14.27
C ILE A 15 4.75 3.59 -13.24
N ILE A 16 4.93 2.35 -13.71
CA ILE A 16 5.10 1.19 -12.84
C ILE A 16 6.60 1.04 -12.55
N GLY A 17 6.96 1.24 -11.29
CA GLY A 17 8.32 1.07 -10.79
C GLY A 17 8.42 -0.14 -9.88
N LYS A 18 9.61 -0.73 -9.77
CA LYS A 18 9.97 -1.59 -8.64
C LYS A 18 10.80 -0.79 -7.67
N ILE A 19 10.38 -0.75 -6.41
CA ILE A 19 11.09 -0.05 -5.35
C ILE A 19 11.38 -1.00 -4.19
N LYS A 20 12.45 -0.70 -3.48
CA LYS A 20 12.81 -1.33 -2.20
C LYS A 20 12.39 -0.41 -1.08
N ILE A 21 11.63 -0.92 -0.12
CA ILE A 21 11.17 -0.15 1.03
C ILE A 21 11.43 -0.89 2.34
N ARG A 22 11.39 -0.15 3.44
CA ARG A 22 11.24 -0.67 4.80
C ARG A 22 10.09 0.07 5.47
N LEU A 23 9.29 -0.66 6.24
CA LEU A 23 8.27 -0.06 7.09
C LEU A 23 8.85 0.04 8.50
N ILE A 24 8.76 1.23 9.08
CA ILE A 24 9.38 1.57 10.36
C ILE A 24 8.32 2.27 11.22
N ASP A 25 8.11 1.79 12.43
CA ASP A 25 7.36 2.48 13.48
C ASP A 25 8.27 2.71 14.71
N GLU A 26 7.70 3.14 15.85
CA GLU A 26 8.47 3.44 17.06
C GLU A 26 9.23 2.23 17.64
N LYS A 27 8.78 1.00 17.36
CA LYS A 27 9.27 -0.25 17.98
C LYS A 27 9.69 -1.31 16.97
N ASN A 28 9.21 -1.23 15.73
CA ASN A 28 9.33 -2.28 14.72
C ASN A 28 9.95 -1.74 13.43
N GLU A 29 10.78 -2.58 12.80
CA GLU A 29 11.31 -2.37 11.46
C GLU A 29 11.18 -3.68 10.68
N THR A 30 10.61 -3.61 9.47
CA THR A 30 10.59 -4.77 8.57
C THR A 30 11.96 -4.95 7.91
N ARG A 31 12.24 -6.17 7.43
CA ARG A 31 13.30 -6.35 6.44
C ARG A 31 13.02 -5.51 5.18
N GLU A 32 14.05 -5.31 4.38
CA GLU A 32 13.87 -4.68 3.07
C GLU A 32 12.95 -5.54 2.20
N ILE A 33 11.91 -4.92 1.64
CA ILE A 33 10.94 -5.57 0.76
C ILE A 33 10.93 -4.88 -0.60
N GLU A 34 10.95 -5.68 -1.67
CA GLU A 34 10.72 -5.21 -3.03
C GLU A 34 9.22 -5.26 -3.33
N ILE A 35 8.69 -4.15 -3.84
CA ILE A 35 7.28 -3.99 -4.20
C ILE A 35 7.14 -3.22 -5.53
N HIS A 36 6.02 -3.43 -6.21
CA HIS A 36 5.63 -2.55 -7.31
C HIS A 36 5.02 -1.27 -6.76
N SER A 37 5.51 -0.12 -7.21
CA SER A 37 4.90 1.19 -7.01
C SER A 37 4.25 1.69 -8.29
N TYR A 38 3.15 2.42 -8.13
CA TYR A 38 2.40 3.03 -9.21
C TYR A 38 2.50 4.54 -9.02
N LEU A 39 3.38 5.18 -9.78
CA LEU A 39 3.65 6.60 -9.65
C LEU A 39 2.80 7.36 -10.65
N ALA A 40 1.90 8.19 -10.13
CA ALA A 40 1.16 9.17 -10.92
C ALA A 40 2.12 10.19 -11.54
N MET A 41 1.90 10.54 -12.81
CA MET A 41 2.68 11.56 -13.51
C MET A 41 2.23 12.99 -13.21
N THR A 42 1.31 13.16 -12.28
CA THR A 42 0.70 14.42 -11.88
C THR A 42 0.61 14.50 -10.36
N ASP A 43 0.75 15.71 -9.84
CA ASP A 43 0.57 16.08 -8.43
C ASP A 43 -0.88 16.47 -8.11
N GLU A 44 -1.77 16.51 -9.12
CA GLU A 44 -3.21 16.78 -8.97
C GLU A 44 -3.94 15.66 -8.21
N VAL A 45 -3.31 14.48 -8.09
CA VAL A 45 -3.76 13.41 -7.21
C VAL A 45 -2.72 13.16 -6.13
N PRO A 46 -3.13 12.90 -4.87
CA PRO A 46 -2.18 12.47 -3.84
C PRO A 46 -1.37 11.29 -4.39
N LEU A 47 -0.06 11.30 -4.17
CA LEU A 47 0.80 10.19 -4.58
C LEU A 47 0.30 8.90 -3.92
N ILE A 48 -0.48 8.10 -4.65
CA ILE A 48 -0.94 6.80 -4.19
C ILE A 48 0.22 5.85 -4.40
N ILE A 49 1.09 5.70 -3.40
CA ILE A 49 2.02 4.57 -3.37
C ILE A 49 1.19 3.32 -3.09
N GLY A 50 0.62 2.75 -4.16
CA GLY A 50 -0.08 1.49 -4.11
C GLY A 50 0.93 0.37 -3.87
N LEU A 51 0.95 -0.18 -2.66
CA LEU A 51 1.82 -1.30 -2.31
C LEU A 51 1.17 -2.61 -2.82
N LYS A 52 1.16 -2.81 -4.14
CA LYS A 52 0.36 -3.88 -4.79
C LYS A 52 0.69 -5.29 -4.30
N ASP A 53 1.84 -5.49 -3.67
CA ASP A 53 2.28 -6.80 -3.20
C ASP A 53 2.39 -6.90 -1.68
N ILE A 54 2.03 -5.85 -0.92
CA ILE A 54 2.22 -5.89 0.55
C ILE A 54 1.42 -7.02 1.19
N LEU A 55 0.18 -7.24 0.75
CA LEU A 55 -0.69 -8.30 1.24
C LEU A 55 -0.23 -9.70 0.83
N THR A 56 0.70 -9.82 -0.13
CA THR A 56 1.31 -11.11 -0.45
C THR A 56 2.29 -11.53 0.64
N ARG A 57 2.98 -10.57 1.27
CA ARG A 57 4.02 -10.78 2.29
C ARG A 57 3.52 -10.67 3.72
N PHE A 58 2.53 -9.82 3.95
CA PHE A 58 1.98 -9.56 5.27
C PHE A 58 0.53 -10.03 5.34
N LYS A 59 0.11 -10.50 6.51
CA LYS A 59 -1.30 -10.59 6.88
C LYS A 59 -1.74 -9.24 7.40
N VAL A 60 -2.98 -8.86 7.13
CA VAL A 60 -3.63 -7.74 7.83
C VAL A 60 -4.46 -8.35 8.94
N CYS A 61 -4.18 -7.90 10.15
CA CYS A 61 -4.86 -8.32 11.36
C CYS A 61 -5.73 -7.17 11.84
N PHE A 62 -6.98 -7.47 12.19
CA PHE A 62 -7.92 -6.53 12.77
C PHE A 62 -8.38 -7.09 14.11
N ASP A 63 -8.17 -6.33 15.18
CA ASP A 63 -8.77 -6.58 16.48
C ASP A 63 -9.79 -5.48 16.75
N TYR A 64 -11.06 -5.80 16.51
CA TYR A 64 -12.16 -4.88 16.77
C TYR A 64 -12.49 -4.73 18.25
N GLY A 65 -12.03 -5.65 19.10
CA GLY A 65 -12.23 -5.57 20.55
C GLY A 65 -11.35 -4.49 21.16
N GLU A 66 -10.10 -4.42 20.70
CA GLU A 66 -9.11 -3.44 21.15
C GLU A 66 -9.06 -2.17 20.27
N ASP A 67 -9.85 -2.10 19.19
CA ASP A 67 -9.81 -1.02 18.18
C ASP A 67 -8.42 -0.87 17.52
N GLU A 68 -7.76 -2.00 17.27
CA GLU A 68 -6.42 -2.06 16.70
C GLU A 68 -6.37 -2.77 15.34
N ALA A 69 -5.47 -2.32 14.46
CA ALA A 69 -5.17 -3.01 13.22
C ALA A 69 -3.66 -2.94 12.93
N TRP A 70 -3.09 -4.04 12.47
CA TRP A 70 -1.66 -4.12 12.16
C TRP A 70 -1.39 -5.06 10.98
N ILE A 71 -0.15 -5.03 10.52
CA ILE A 71 0.37 -6.01 9.56
C ILE A 71 1.37 -6.94 10.24
N GLU A 72 1.31 -8.22 9.91
CA GLU A 72 2.21 -9.25 10.45
C GLU A 72 2.89 -10.01 9.31
N GLU A 73 4.20 -10.21 9.38
CA GLU A 73 4.93 -11.01 8.38
C GLU A 73 4.36 -12.44 8.31
N LYS A 74 4.08 -12.93 7.11
CA LYS A 74 3.73 -14.34 6.92
C LYS A 74 4.98 -15.20 7.17
N LYS A 75 4.82 -16.23 8.00
CA LYS A 75 5.83 -17.27 8.21
C LYS A 75 6.07 -18.08 6.95
#